data_AF-Q04GJ4-F1
#
_entry.id   AF-Q04GJ4-F1
#
_cell.length_a   1.000
_cell.length_b   1.000
_cell.length_c   1.000
_cell.angle_alpha   90.00
_cell.angle_beta   90.00
_cell.angle_gamma   90.00
#
_symmetry.space_group_name_H-M   'P 1'
#
loop_
_entity.id
_entity.type
_entity.pdbx_description
1 polymer ?
#
loop_
_entity_poly.entity_id
_entity_poly.type
_entity_poly.pdbx_seq_one_letter_code
_entity_poly.pdbx_strand_id
1 'polypeptide(L)' 'MTELARLASLLIDLQKKDQLPIYATPKEALQFSIDHGYGDLALEVRRLWEKAN' A
#
# COMPACT_ATOMS: atom_id res chain seq x y z
N MET A 1 12.96 4.64 -11.45
CA MET A 1 11.80 4.63 -10.53
C MET A 1 12.28 4.25 -9.15
N THR A 2 11.83 4.93 -8.10
CA THR A 2 12.18 4.57 -6.71
C THR A 2 11.44 3.31 -6.28
N GLU A 3 12.04 2.52 -5.40
CA GLU A 3 11.42 1.28 -4.87
C GLU A 3 10.06 1.55 -4.23
N LEU A 4 9.88 2.74 -3.63
CA LEU A 4 8.62 3.23 -3.10
C LEU A 4 7.50 3.29 -4.14
N ALA A 5 7.78 3.85 -5.32
CA ALA A 5 6.78 3.95 -6.39
C ALA A 5 6.39 2.55 -6.91
N ARG A 6 7.35 1.63 -7.02
CA ARG A 6 7.12 0.25 -7.46
C ARG A 6 6.20 -0.50 -6.50
N LEU A 7 6.48 -0.44 -5.20
CA LEU A 7 5.72 -1.15 -4.17
C LEU A 7 4.32 -0.53 -3.97
N ALA A 8 4.19 0.80 -4.07
CA ALA A 8 2.91 1.48 -4.02
C ALA A 8 2.00 1.10 -5.21
N SER A 9 2.57 1.03 -6.43
CA SER A 9 1.83 0.55 -7.60
C SER A 9 1.37 -0.90 -7.44
N LEU A 10 2.23 -1.79 -6.89
CA LEU A 10 1.87 -3.19 -6.66
C LEU A 10 0.68 -3.34 -5.70
N LEU A 11 0.63 -2.54 -4.63
CA LEU A 11 -0.52 -2.50 -3.72
C LEU A 11 -1.82 -2.10 -4.41
N ILE A 12 -1.76 -1.04 -5.23
CA ILE A 12 -2.94 -0.57 -5.99
C ILE A 12 -3.41 -1.64 -6.98
N ASP A 13 -2.49 -2.34 -7.65
CA ASP A 13 -2.82 -3.38 -8.61
C ASP A 13 -3.46 -4.61 -7.93
N LEU A 14 -2.95 -5.01 -6.76
CA LEU A 14 -3.55 -6.09 -5.96
C LEU A 14 -4.96 -5.72 -5.49
N GLN A 15 -5.14 -4.51 -4.99
CA GLN A 15 -6.43 -4.00 -4.54
C GLN A 15 -7.46 -3.92 -5.68
N LYS A 16 -7.04 -3.49 -6.87
CA LYS A 16 -7.90 -3.49 -8.07
C LYS A 16 -8.27 -4.89 -8.53
N LYS A 17 -7.31 -5.83 -8.52
CA LYS A 17 -7.55 -7.23 -8.91
C LYS A 17 -8.65 -7.87 -8.06
N ASP A 18 -8.66 -7.54 -6.78
CA ASP A 18 -9.65 -8.05 -5.83
C ASP A 18 -10.95 -7.23 -5.79
N GLN A 19 -11.09 -6.21 -6.65
CA GLN A 19 -12.25 -5.31 -6.70
C GLN A 19 -12.53 -4.59 -5.36
N LEU A 20 -11.47 -4.30 -4.63
CA LEU A 20 -11.54 -3.70 -3.30
C LEU A 20 -11.56 -2.16 -3.40
N PRO A 21 -12.28 -1.46 -2.51
CA PRO A 21 -12.43 -0.01 -2.57
C PRO A 21 -11.10 0.70 -2.32
N ILE A 22 -10.77 1.71 -3.12
CA ILE A 22 -9.60 2.57 -2.86
C ILE A 22 -9.94 3.56 -1.75
N TYR A 23 -9.21 3.49 -0.64
CA TYR A 23 -9.42 4.36 0.51
C TYR A 23 -8.77 5.73 0.30
N ALA A 24 -9.46 6.78 0.77
CA ALA A 24 -9.01 8.16 0.61
C ALA A 24 -7.89 8.53 1.59
N THR A 25 -7.82 7.89 2.76
CA THR A 25 -6.80 8.19 3.76
C THR A 25 -5.72 7.10 3.82
N PRO A 26 -4.43 7.49 4.03
CA PRO A 26 -3.34 6.53 4.16
C PRO A 26 -3.52 5.55 5.33
N LYS A 27 -4.17 5.99 6.42
CA LYS A 27 -4.41 5.17 7.60
C LYS A 27 -5.41 4.05 7.31
N GLU A 28 -6.51 4.36 6.62
CA GLU A 28 -7.50 3.37 6.22
C GLU A 28 -6.93 2.41 5.18
N ALA A 29 -6.21 2.92 4.18
CA ALA A 29 -5.55 2.09 3.16
C ALA A 29 -4.55 1.10 3.78
N LEU A 30 -3.76 1.55 4.77
CA LEU A 30 -2.82 0.69 5.49
C LEU A 30 -3.54 -0.38 6.30
N GLN A 31 -4.56 -0.01 7.09
CA GLN A 31 -5.31 -0.96 7.90
C GLN A 31 -5.98 -2.01 7.02
N PHE A 32 -6.61 -1.57 5.93
CA PHE A 32 -7.21 -2.45 4.95
C PHE A 32 -6.22 -3.47 4.36
N SER A 33 -5.05 -2.98 3.96
CA SER A 33 -4.00 -3.84 3.40
C SER A 33 -3.54 -4.90 4.41
N ILE A 34 -3.43 -4.53 5.69
CA ILE A 34 -3.12 -5.48 6.77
C ILE A 34 -4.22 -6.52 6.90
N ASP A 35 -5.48 -6.10 6.90
CA ASP A 35 -6.63 -6.99 7.12
C ASP A 35 -6.85 -7.98 5.94
N HIS A 36 -6.38 -7.65 4.74
CA HIS A 36 -6.60 -8.44 3.51
C HIS A 36 -5.35 -9.17 3.01
N GLY A 37 -4.30 -9.28 3.83
CA GLY A 37 -3.11 -10.09 3.51
C GLY A 37 -2.00 -9.37 2.75
N TYR A 38 -2.10 -8.04 2.59
CA TYR A 38 -1.10 -7.17 1.98
C TYR A 38 -0.27 -6.39 3.03
N GLY A 39 -0.38 -6.77 4.31
CA GLY A 39 0.19 -6.04 5.44
C GLY A 39 1.69 -5.80 5.36
N ASP A 40 2.47 -6.84 5.05
CA ASP A 40 3.95 -6.73 4.96
C ASP A 40 4.37 -5.74 3.86
N LEU A 41 3.69 -5.80 2.71
CA LEU A 41 3.95 -4.90 1.59
C LEU A 41 3.55 -3.45 1.92
N ALA A 42 2.42 -3.26 2.61
CA ALA A 42 1.94 -1.93 3.01
C ALA A 42 2.82 -1.28 4.07
N LEU A 43 3.37 -2.08 4.99
CA LEU A 43 4.34 -1.61 5.98
C LEU A 43 5.66 -1.19 5.32
N GLU A 44 6.18 -1.94 4.34
CA GLU A 44 7.41 -1.56 3.64
C GLU A 44 7.21 -0.29 2.79
N VAL A 45 6.05 -0.12 2.14
CA VAL A 45 5.70 1.14 1.45
C VAL A 45 5.71 2.31 2.42
N ARG A 46 5.06 2.18 3.59
CA ARG A 46 5.05 3.24 4.60
C ARG A 46 6.46 3.56 5.11
N ARG A 47 7.27 2.54 5.39
CA ARG A 47 8.64 2.71 5.87
C ARG A 47 9.51 3.45 4.85
N LEU A 48 9.38 3.14 3.57
CA LEU A 48 10.11 3.82 2.51
C LEU A 48 9.62 5.26 2.30
N TRP A 49 8.33 5.51 2.46
CA TRP A 49 7.76 6.87 2.40
C TRP A 49 8.29 7.75 3.54
N GLU A 50 8.32 7.23 4.77
CA GLU A 50 8.84 7.93 5.96
C GLU A 50 10.35 8.17 5.91
N LYS A 51 11.11 7.36 5.15
CA LYS A 51 12.55 7.61 4.92
C LYS A 51 12.83 8.64 3.83
N ALA A 52 11.87 8.84 2.92
CA ALA A 52 12.00 9.77 1.80
C ALA A 52 11.56 11.20 2.13
N ASN A 53 10.87 11.39 3.27
CA ASN A 53 10.41 12.68 3.79
C ASN A 53 11.06 12.97 5.14
#